data_AF-A0A521FS53-F1
#
_entry.id   AF-A0A521FS53-F1
#
_cell.length_a   1.000
_cell.length_b   1.000
_cell.length_c   1.000
_cell.angle_alpha   90.00
_cell.angle_beta   90.00
_cell.angle_gamma   90.00
#
_symmetry.space_group_name_H-M   'P 1'
#
loop_
_entity.id
_entity.type
_entity.pdbx_description
1 polymer ?
#
loop_
_entity_poly.entity_id
_entity_poly.type
_entity_poly.pdbx_seq_one_letter_code
_entity_poly.pdbx_strand_id
1 'polypeptide(L)'
;MKIKLDFVSNSSSTSFVYISEVELTEDAFLEAAGVERDGPVGDLFVQMHGEIEYALQRGATVTSKEAVDQLAGTHGFTPDVIQRMKDAIVQGKKVSTGSLSSDGALAESLLCMAMFEVESDAFYINAYDNYW
;
A
#
# COMPACT_ATOMS: atom_id res chain seq x y z
N MET A 1 21.00 6.38 35.06
CA MET A 1 19.94 5.92 34.15
C MET A 1 20.25 4.49 33.75
N LYS A 2 19.36 3.52 33.98
CA LYS A 2 19.52 2.13 33.49
C LYS A 2 18.55 1.97 32.32
N ILE A 3 19.07 1.78 31.11
CA ILE A 3 18.27 1.50 29.92
C ILE A 3 18.07 -0.02 29.87
N LYS A 4 16.79 -0.45 29.84
CA LYS A 4 16.42 -1.85 29.68
C LYS A 4 16.17 -2.08 28.18
N LEU A 5 17.06 -2.82 27.53
CA LEU A 5 17.02 -3.14 26.10
C LEU A 5 16.22 -4.43 25.84
N ASP A 6 15.08 -4.61 26.51
CA ASP A 6 14.12 -5.63 26.11
C ASP A 6 13.24 -5.04 24.99
N PHE A 7 13.86 -4.67 23.86
CA PHE A 7 13.12 -4.26 22.68
C PHE A 7 12.82 -5.53 21.89
N VAL A 8 11.60 -6.06 22.04
CA VAL A 8 11.07 -7.00 21.05
C VAL A 8 10.75 -6.13 19.84
N SER A 9 11.69 -6.08 18.88
CA SER A 9 11.42 -5.54 17.56
C SER A 9 10.47 -6.51 16.88
N ASN A 10 9.17 -6.30 17.05
CA ASN A 10 8.21 -6.93 16.17
C ASN A 10 8.42 -6.24 14.83
N SER A 11 9.11 -6.89 13.89
CA SER A 11 9.03 -6.46 12.50
C SER A 11 7.56 -6.47 12.12
N SER A 12 7.04 -5.31 11.73
CA SER A 12 5.68 -5.21 11.19
C SER A 12 5.76 -5.21 9.68
N SER A 13 4.74 -5.77 9.06
CA SER A 13 4.55 -5.69 7.63
C SER A 13 3.16 -5.18 7.35
N THR A 14 3.04 -4.27 6.40
CA THR A 14 1.73 -3.74 5.98
C THR A 14 1.46 -4.22 4.56
N SER A 15 0.35 -4.95 4.39
CA SER A 15 -0.13 -5.34 3.06
C SER A 15 -1.00 -4.23 2.50
N PHE A 16 -0.90 -4.01 1.19
CA PHE A 16 -1.70 -3.01 0.51
C PHE A 16 -2.23 -3.51 -0.83
N VAL A 17 -3.29 -2.88 -1.30
CA VAL A 17 -3.85 -3.08 -2.63
C VAL A 17 -3.66 -1.81 -3.46
N TYR A 18 -3.38 -1.98 -4.74
CA TYR A 18 -3.38 -0.97 -5.78
C TYR A 18 -4.41 -1.35 -6.84
N ILE A 19 -5.32 -0.43 -7.13
CA ILE A 19 -6.35 -0.58 -8.16
C ILE A 19 -6.19 0.56 -9.14
N SER A 20 -5.97 0.24 -10.42
CA SER A 20 -5.81 1.26 -11.45
C SER A 20 -6.01 0.70 -12.86
N GLU A 21 -6.20 1.60 -13.82
CA GLU A 21 -6.12 1.30 -15.25
C GLU A 21 -4.70 1.53 -15.81
N VAL A 22 -3.85 2.24 -15.06
CA VAL A 22 -2.51 2.68 -15.46
C VAL A 22 -1.46 2.32 -14.42
N GLU A 23 -0.18 2.40 -14.80
CA GLU A 23 0.92 2.27 -13.86
C GLU A 23 1.00 3.49 -12.93
N LEU A 24 1.46 3.26 -11.69
CA LEU A 24 1.60 4.33 -10.70
C LEU A 24 2.86 5.15 -11.02
N THR A 25 2.66 6.34 -11.59
CA THR A 25 3.75 7.30 -11.83
C THR A 25 4.03 8.15 -10.59
N GLU A 26 5.27 8.62 -10.42
CA GLU A 26 5.68 9.54 -9.35
C GLU A 26 4.77 10.77 -9.29
N ASP A 27 4.56 11.46 -10.41
CA ASP A 27 3.74 12.69 -10.48
C ASP A 27 2.31 12.44 -10.00
N ALA A 28 1.65 11.39 -10.49
CA ALA A 28 0.30 11.04 -10.07
C ALA A 28 0.22 10.69 -8.57
N PHE A 29 1.25 10.05 -8.01
CA PHE A 29 1.32 9.77 -6.58
C PHE A 29 1.48 11.04 -5.76
N LEU A 30 2.40 11.93 -6.15
CA LEU A 30 2.64 13.21 -5.46
C LEU A 30 1.42 14.12 -5.52
N GLU A 31 0.76 14.20 -6.68
CA GLU A 31 -0.48 14.97 -6.86
C GLU A 31 -1.60 14.42 -5.95
N ALA A 32 -1.82 13.11 -5.96
CA ALA A 32 -2.83 12.48 -5.10
C ALA A 32 -2.51 12.62 -3.60
N ALA A 33 -1.23 12.64 -3.23
CA ALA A 33 -0.78 12.88 -1.87
C ALA A 33 -0.82 14.37 -1.46
N GLY A 34 -1.03 15.30 -2.41
CA GLY A 34 -1.01 16.74 -2.17
C GLY A 34 0.39 17.27 -1.82
N VAL A 35 1.44 16.67 -2.38
CA VAL A 35 2.84 16.99 -2.09
C VAL A 35 3.51 17.64 -3.29
N GLU A 36 4.07 18.82 -3.08
CA GLU A 36 4.95 19.45 -4.07
C GLU A 36 6.33 18.76 -4.09
N ARG A 37 6.81 18.40 -5.27
CA ARG A 37 8.09 17.69 -5.47
C ARG A 37 9.30 18.40 -4.85
N ASP A 38 9.33 19.72 -4.95
CA ASP A 38 10.39 20.59 -4.41
C ASP A 38 10.08 21.10 -2.99
N GLY A 39 8.97 20.63 -2.40
CA GLY A 39 8.58 20.95 -1.04
C GLY A 39 9.47 20.28 0.03
N PRO A 40 9.33 20.66 1.30
CA PRO A 40 10.19 20.19 2.39
C PRO A 40 10.10 18.67 2.66
N VAL A 41 9.06 18.01 2.15
CA VAL A 41 8.85 16.55 2.28
C VAL A 41 8.84 15.84 0.91
N GLY A 42 9.12 16.55 -0.19
CA GLY A 42 9.01 16.02 -1.54
C GLY A 42 9.89 14.79 -1.76
N ASP A 43 11.16 14.85 -1.36
CA ASP A 43 12.09 13.72 -1.47
C ASP A 43 11.63 12.47 -0.68
N LEU A 44 10.95 12.66 0.46
CA LEU A 44 10.43 11.55 1.23
C LEU A 44 9.28 10.84 0.50
N PHE A 45 8.36 11.60 -0.10
CA PHE A 45 7.25 11.02 -0.84
C PHE A 45 7.69 10.36 -2.14
N VAL A 46 8.75 10.88 -2.77
CA VAL A 46 9.39 10.23 -3.93
C VAL A 46 9.97 8.88 -3.55
N GLN A 47 10.64 8.80 -2.39
CA GLN A 47 11.12 7.53 -1.86
C GLN A 47 9.95 6.58 -1.53
N MET A 48 8.86 7.08 -0.94
CA MET A 48 7.65 6.27 -0.68
C MET A 48 7.04 5.71 -1.97
N HIS A 49 6.95 6.52 -3.03
CA HIS A 49 6.53 6.06 -4.35
C HIS A 49 7.42 4.91 -4.84
N GLY A 50 8.75 5.07 -4.74
CA GLY A 50 9.70 4.04 -5.12
C GLY A 50 9.52 2.72 -4.34
N GLU A 51 9.28 2.80 -3.02
CA GLU A 51 9.02 1.60 -2.20
C GLU A 51 7.70 0.92 -2.56
N ILE A 52 6.65 1.70 -2.83
CA ILE A 52 5.35 1.17 -3.31
C ILE A 52 5.52 0.49 -4.67
N GLU A 53 6.21 1.12 -5.62
CA GLU A 53 6.47 0.55 -6.93
C GLU A 53 7.27 -0.75 -6.82
N TYR A 54 8.34 -0.74 -6.01
CA TYR A 54 9.17 -1.91 -5.77
C TYR A 54 8.39 -3.06 -5.11
N ALA A 55 7.49 -2.75 -4.18
CA ALA A 55 6.59 -3.73 -3.58
C ALA A 55 5.56 -4.26 -4.59
N LEU A 56 5.00 -3.43 -5.47
CA LEU A 56 4.08 -3.85 -6.53
C LEU A 56 4.74 -4.76 -7.57
N GLN A 57 5.99 -4.48 -7.94
CA GLN A 57 6.76 -5.31 -8.88
C GLN A 57 7.00 -6.74 -8.35
N ARG A 58 7.16 -6.90 -7.04
CA ARG A 58 7.33 -8.20 -6.37
C ARG A 58 6.02 -8.81 -5.88
N GLY A 59 4.96 -8.01 -5.91
CA GLY A 59 3.62 -8.36 -5.48
C GLY A 59 2.89 -9.29 -6.44
N ALA A 60 1.59 -9.45 -6.20
CA ALA A 60 0.72 -10.28 -7.02
C ALA A 60 -0.28 -9.42 -7.79
N THR A 61 -0.60 -9.82 -9.03
CA THR A 61 -1.74 -9.25 -9.76
C THR A 61 -2.93 -10.20 -9.62
N VAL A 62 -4.07 -9.66 -9.21
CA VAL A 62 -5.31 -10.40 -8.96
C VAL A 62 -6.24 -10.18 -10.14
N THR A 63 -6.61 -11.27 -10.82
CA THR A 63 -7.31 -11.20 -12.12
C THR A 63 -8.73 -11.77 -12.09
N SER A 64 -9.17 -12.37 -10.98
CA SER A 64 -10.52 -12.94 -10.86
C SER A 64 -11.11 -12.69 -9.46
N LYS A 65 -12.45 -12.71 -9.37
CA LYS A 65 -13.17 -12.54 -8.10
C LYS A 65 -12.84 -13.66 -7.11
N GLU A 66 -12.67 -14.87 -7.61
CA GLU A 66 -12.32 -16.05 -6.81
C GLU A 66 -10.92 -15.88 -6.18
N ALA A 67 -9.98 -15.25 -6.90
CA ALA A 67 -8.67 -14.91 -6.35
C ALA A 67 -8.77 -13.82 -5.28
N VAL A 68 -9.66 -12.83 -5.44
CA VAL A 68 -9.94 -11.84 -4.39
C VAL A 68 -10.55 -12.50 -3.14
N ASP A 69 -11.44 -13.48 -3.31
CA ASP A 69 -12.03 -14.22 -2.18
C ASP A 69 -10.99 -14.97 -1.34
N GLN A 70 -9.88 -15.40 -1.95
CA GLN A 70 -8.77 -16.03 -1.23
C GLN A 70 -7.96 -15.03 -0.39
N LEU A 71 -8.02 -13.74 -0.72
CA LEU A 71 -7.37 -12.67 0.03
C LEU A 71 -8.20 -12.23 1.25
N ALA A 72 -9.51 -12.51 1.24
CA ALA A 72 -10.38 -12.25 2.37
C ALA A 72 -9.91 -13.06 3.60
N GLY A 73 -9.54 -12.37 4.67
CA GLY A 73 -9.12 -12.97 5.93
C GLY A 73 -7.66 -13.46 6.00
N THR A 74 -6.87 -13.33 4.92
CA THR A 74 -5.45 -13.75 4.91
C THR A 74 -4.47 -12.57 4.92
N HIS A 75 -4.80 -11.48 4.22
CA HIS A 75 -3.89 -10.34 4.02
C HIS A 75 -4.31 -9.08 4.79
N GLY A 76 -5.20 -9.22 5.78
CA GLY A 76 -5.65 -8.07 6.56
C GLY A 76 -6.57 -7.11 5.82
N PHE A 77 -7.02 -7.38 4.58
CA PHE A 77 -7.96 -6.47 3.91
C PHE A 77 -9.35 -6.48 4.57
N THR A 78 -9.95 -5.29 4.69
CA THR A 78 -11.32 -5.14 5.18
C THR A 78 -12.34 -5.64 4.15
N PRO A 79 -13.57 -6.01 4.57
CA PRO A 79 -14.62 -6.43 3.65
C PRO A 79 -14.92 -5.41 2.54
N ASP A 80 -14.84 -4.11 2.86
CA ASP A 80 -15.09 -3.03 1.90
C ASP A 80 -13.99 -2.97 0.82
N VAL A 81 -12.73 -3.14 1.21
CA VAL A 81 -11.60 -3.23 0.27
C VAL A 81 -11.75 -4.45 -0.63
N ILE A 82 -12.12 -5.60 -0.06
CA ILE A 82 -12.41 -6.83 -0.82
C ILE A 82 -13.53 -6.62 -1.83
N GLN A 83 -14.61 -5.94 -1.46
CA GLN A 83 -15.68 -5.63 -2.38
C GLN A 83 -15.23 -4.69 -3.49
N ARG A 84 -14.46 -3.65 -3.16
CA ARG A 84 -13.90 -2.70 -4.12
C ARG A 84 -12.96 -3.38 -5.13
N MET A 85 -12.16 -4.36 -4.69
CA MET A 85 -11.34 -5.20 -5.57
C MET A 85 -12.20 -6.01 -6.55
N LYS A 86 -13.28 -6.63 -6.08
CA LYS A 86 -14.20 -7.40 -6.95
C LYS A 86 -14.85 -6.52 -8.00
N ASP A 87 -15.28 -5.32 -7.61
CA ASP A 87 -15.92 -4.37 -8.51
C ASP A 87 -14.94 -3.85 -9.56
N ALA A 88 -13.69 -3.59 -9.17
CA ALA A 88 -12.62 -3.21 -10.07
C ALA A 88 -12.33 -4.29 -11.13
N ILE A 89 -12.32 -5.58 -10.74
CA ILE A 89 -12.16 -6.70 -11.68
C ILE A 89 -13.31 -6.74 -12.70
N VAL A 90 -14.56 -6.51 -12.27
CA VAL A 90 -15.72 -6.44 -13.19
C VAL A 90 -15.57 -5.29 -14.19
N GLN A 91 -15.02 -4.17 -13.73
CA GLN A 91 -14.78 -2.97 -14.55
C GLN A 91 -13.58 -3.14 -15.49
N GLY A 92 -12.84 -4.25 -15.41
CA GLY A 92 -11.64 -4.48 -16.23
C GLY A 92 -10.39 -3.75 -15.73
N LYS A 93 -10.41 -3.22 -14.51
CA LYS A 93 -9.26 -2.55 -13.89
C LYS A 93 -8.23 -3.57 -13.40
N LYS A 94 -6.96 -3.16 -13.36
CA LYS A 94 -5.88 -3.97 -12.78
C LYS A 94 -5.94 -3.86 -11.27
N VAL A 95 -5.92 -5.00 -10.59
CA VAL A 95 -5.81 -5.10 -9.14
C VAL A 95 -4.49 -5.78 -8.82
N SER A 96 -3.64 -5.12 -8.03
CA SER A 96 -2.35 -5.63 -7.59
C SER A 96 -2.22 -5.50 -6.08
N THR A 97 -1.51 -6.42 -5.44
CA THR A 97 -1.25 -6.40 -4.00
C THR A 97 0.24 -6.40 -3.75
N GLY A 98 0.70 -5.61 -2.79
CA GLY A 98 2.09 -5.56 -2.34
C GLY A 98 2.18 -5.64 -0.81
N SER A 99 3.39 -5.80 -0.31
CA SER A 99 3.69 -5.72 1.12
C SER A 99 4.93 -4.88 1.36
N LEU A 100 4.91 -4.17 2.49
CA LEU A 100 5.97 -3.29 2.98
C LEU A 100 6.48 -3.83 4.31
N SER A 101 7.75 -3.57 4.64
CA SER A 101 8.42 -4.04 5.85
C SER A 101 8.96 -2.90 6.69
N SER A 102 8.75 -2.96 8.01
CA SER A 102 9.31 -1.98 8.94
C SER A 102 10.84 -2.02 9.02
N ASP A 103 11.45 -3.14 8.61
CA ASP A 103 12.91 -3.34 8.59
C ASP A 103 13.59 -2.68 7.37
N GLY A 104 12.81 -2.03 6.51
CA GLY A 104 13.24 -1.37 5.29
C GLY A 104 13.87 0.01 5.44
N ALA A 105 13.90 0.75 4.34
CA ALA A 105 14.28 2.16 4.34
C ALA A 105 13.25 3.00 5.10
N LEU A 106 13.64 4.20 5.56
CA LEU A 106 12.74 5.07 6.34
C LEU A 106 11.37 5.30 5.65
N ALA A 107 11.36 5.47 4.33
CA ALA A 107 10.14 5.65 3.56
C ALA A 107 9.22 4.41 3.64
N GLU A 108 9.77 3.21 3.50
CA GLU A 108 9.05 1.93 3.65
C GLU A 108 8.53 1.77 5.09
N SER A 109 9.40 1.99 6.07
CA SER A 109 9.06 1.88 7.50
C SER A 109 7.95 2.85 7.91
N LEU A 110 7.89 4.04 7.31
CA LEU A 110 6.81 5.00 7.57
C LEU A 110 5.47 4.52 7.01
N LEU A 111 5.47 3.85 5.86
CA LEU A 111 4.25 3.27 5.28
C LEU A 111 3.75 2.04 6.05
N CYS A 112 4.58 1.43 6.90
CA CYS A 112 4.17 0.39 7.86
C CYS A 112 3.41 0.97 9.08
N MET A 113 2.40 1.79 8.81
CA MET A 113 1.51 2.40 9.79
C MET A 113 0.16 1.66 9.85
N ALA A 114 -0.69 2.00 10.81
CA ALA A 114 -1.98 1.30 11.03
C ALA A 114 -2.91 1.34 9.81
N MET A 115 -2.86 2.43 9.02
CA MET A 115 -3.57 2.55 7.75
C MET A 115 -2.94 3.67 6.91
N PHE A 116 -2.90 3.48 5.60
CA PHE A 116 -2.78 4.59 4.66
C PHE A 116 -3.68 4.35 3.45
N GLU A 117 -4.20 5.44 2.91
CA GLU A 117 -5.07 5.44 1.75
C GLU A 117 -4.72 6.63 0.86
N VAL A 118 -4.63 6.37 -0.44
CA VAL A 118 -4.45 7.40 -1.46
C VAL A 118 -5.49 7.13 -2.54
N GLU A 119 -6.44 8.05 -2.69
CA GLU A 119 -7.51 7.96 -3.67
C GLU A 119 -7.38 9.12 -4.67
N SER A 120 -7.40 8.78 -5.94
CA SER A 120 -7.46 9.72 -7.06
C SER A 120 -8.46 9.21 -8.10
N ASP A 121 -8.74 10.03 -9.11
CA ASP A 121 -9.57 9.61 -10.24
C ASP A 121 -8.92 8.46 -11.05
N ALA A 122 -7.58 8.37 -11.04
CA ALA A 122 -6.82 7.41 -11.84
C ALA A 122 -6.56 6.09 -11.10
N PHE A 123 -6.32 6.15 -9.79
CA PHE A 123 -5.93 4.98 -9.01
C PHE A 123 -6.39 5.05 -7.55
N TYR A 124 -6.35 3.91 -6.90
CA TYR A 124 -6.62 3.74 -5.49
C TYR A 124 -5.54 2.86 -4.85
N ILE A 125 -4.94 3.35 -3.77
CA ILE A 125 -4.05 2.59 -2.90
C ILE A 125 -4.68 2.51 -1.53
N ASN A 126 -4.72 1.32 -0.93
CA ASN A 126 -5.24 1.15 0.41
C ASN A 126 -4.50 0.05 1.16
N ALA A 127 -4.12 0.38 2.39
CA ALA A 127 -3.40 -0.49 3.30
C ALA A 127 -4.07 -0.51 4.68
N TYR A 128 -5.38 -0.74 4.72
CA TYR A 128 -6.08 -0.96 5.98
C TYR A 128 -5.80 -2.36 6.49
N ASP A 129 -5.11 -2.46 7.62
CA ASP A 129 -5.08 -3.70 8.37
C ASP A 129 -6.40 -3.91 9.11
N ASN A 130 -7.01 -5.06 8.90
CA ASN A 130 -8.20 -5.54 9.61
C ASN A 130 -7.79 -6.01 11.01
N TYR A 131 -7.46 -5.05 11.89
CA TYR A 131 -7.23 -5.28 13.32
C TYR A 131 -8.48 -4.94 14.15
N TRP A 132 -9.58 -5.68 13.98
CA TRP A 132 -10.70 -5.71 14.94
C TRP A 132 -11.37 -7.09 15.01
#